data_AF-A0A7Z0SPX8-F1
#
_entry.id   AF-A0A7Z0SPX8-F1
#
_cell.length_a   1.000
_cell.length_b   1.000
_cell.length_c   1.000
_cell.angle_alpha   90.00
_cell.angle_beta   90.00
_cell.angle_gamma   90.00
#
_symmetry.space_group_name_H-M   'P 1'
#
loop_
_entity.id
_entity.type
_entity.pdbx_description
1 polymer ?
#
loop_
_entity_poly.entity_id
_entity_poly.type
_entity_poly.pdbx_seq_one_letter_code
_entity_poly.pdbx_strand_id
1 'polypeptide(L)'
;MFKNSYLISVSAATTLSLLLSPFAWAKEVYSETATGMVEAAVQAICDGDKERHLSMHQRQIEPDLYYEEKFAAFHEACRDNGIAEIETTSEFDDALMQEQKRRFHIDAKIVMGDGSVYTTTYRVVWGSFKVPESSNPVEAWRLGGLSRVEVPILREDLSRN
;
A
#
# COMPACT_ATOMS: atom_id res chain seq x y z
N MET A 1 -0.63 -31.02 -10.85
CA MET A 1 -0.39 -29.90 -11.79
C MET A 1 -1.51 -28.90 -11.53
N PHE A 2 -1.33 -28.03 -10.53
CA PHE A 2 -2.36 -27.04 -10.17
C PHE A 2 -2.26 -25.86 -11.15
N LYS A 3 -3.38 -25.53 -11.79
CA LYS A 3 -3.53 -24.29 -12.56
C LYS A 3 -3.46 -23.14 -11.56
N ASN A 4 -2.45 -22.27 -11.68
CA ASN A 4 -2.42 -20.98 -11.01
C ASN A 4 -3.61 -20.16 -11.53
N SER A 5 -4.68 -20.12 -10.73
CA SER A 5 -5.75 -19.16 -10.91
C SER A 5 -5.27 -17.84 -10.30
N TYR A 6 -4.77 -16.93 -11.13
CA TYR A 6 -4.48 -15.56 -10.69
C TYR A 6 -5.82 -14.88 -10.39
N LEU A 7 -5.98 -14.36 -9.17
CA LEU A 7 -7.15 -13.59 -8.77
C LEU A 7 -6.85 -12.12 -9.01
N ILE A 8 -7.62 -11.51 -9.91
CA ILE A 8 -7.57 -10.08 -10.22
C ILE A 8 -8.72 -9.43 -9.46
N SER A 9 -8.40 -8.57 -8.48
CA SER A 9 -9.39 -7.69 -7.86
C SER A 9 -9.31 -6.32 -8.50
N VAL A 10 -10.39 -5.90 -9.16
CA VAL A 10 -10.53 -4.57 -9.77
C VAL A 10 -11.39 -3.72 -8.85
N SER A 11 -10.76 -2.85 -8.06
CA SER A 11 -11.46 -1.88 -7.22
C SER A 11 -11.69 -0.60 -8.03
N ALA A 12 -12.93 -0.39 -8.50
CA ALA A 12 -13.32 0.91 -9.06
C ALA A 12 -13.30 1.95 -7.93
N ALA A 13 -12.54 3.03 -8.11
CA ALA A 13 -12.37 4.10 -7.13
C ALA A 13 -13.74 4.68 -6.73
N THR A 14 -14.26 4.21 -5.59
CA THR A 14 -15.35 4.88 -4.90
C THR A 14 -14.74 6.07 -4.20
N THR A 15 -15.28 7.26 -4.44
CA THR A 15 -14.92 8.48 -3.71
C THR A 15 -15.20 8.25 -2.22
N LEU A 16 -14.17 7.80 -1.51
CA LEU A 16 -14.21 7.52 -0.09
C LEU A 16 -14.34 8.87 0.62
N SER A 17 -15.59 9.25 0.93
CA SER A 17 -15.88 10.40 1.76
C SER A 17 -15.45 10.07 3.18
N LEU A 18 -14.15 10.23 3.46
CA LEU A 18 -13.57 10.17 4.79
C LEU A 18 -14.14 11.36 5.58
N LEU A 19 -15.15 11.09 6.39
CA LEU A 19 -15.59 11.99 7.46
C LEU A 19 -14.42 12.16 8.44
N LEU A 20 -13.60 13.18 8.16
CA LEU A 20 -12.50 13.62 9.01
C LEU A 20 -13.08 14.15 10.32
N SER A 21 -13.11 13.29 11.35
CA SER A 21 -13.20 13.74 12.73
C SER A 21 -11.86 14.36 13.13
N PRO A 22 -11.83 15.64 13.56
CA PRO A 22 -10.59 16.33 13.83
C PRO A 22 -10.19 16.12 15.28
N PHE A 23 -9.56 15.00 15.63
CA PHE A 23 -8.84 14.89 16.90
C PHE A 23 -7.63 13.97 16.78
N ALA A 24 -6.47 14.59 17.04
CA ALA A 24 -5.25 14.03 17.63
C ALA A 24 -4.45 12.98 16.83
N TRP A 25 -3.37 13.49 16.22
CA TRP A 25 -2.01 12.93 16.14
C TRP A 25 -1.82 11.52 15.54
N ALA A 26 -1.04 11.49 14.46
CA ALA A 26 -0.51 10.31 13.81
C ALA A 26 0.08 9.27 14.79
N LYS A 27 -0.49 8.05 14.75
CA LYS A 27 -0.01 6.75 15.27
C LYS A 27 -1.28 5.89 15.38
N GLU A 28 -1.82 5.33 14.31
CA GLU A 28 -1.34 4.09 13.73
C GLU A 28 -2.22 3.78 12.52
N VAL A 29 -1.63 3.45 11.37
CA VAL A 29 -2.42 3.02 10.23
C VAL A 29 -2.51 1.51 10.24
N TYR A 30 -3.73 1.02 10.45
CA TYR A 30 -4.08 -0.39 10.41
C TYR A 30 -5.09 -0.64 9.30
N SER A 31 -4.89 -1.73 8.56
CA SER A 31 -5.88 -2.25 7.63
C SER A 31 -6.40 -3.58 8.15
N GLU A 32 -7.70 -3.77 8.02
CA GLU A 32 -8.39 -5.03 8.35
C GLU A 32 -8.06 -6.14 7.34
N THR A 33 -7.70 -5.76 6.10
CA THR A 33 -7.33 -6.70 5.03
C THR A 33 -5.91 -6.47 4.54
N ALA A 34 -5.34 -7.51 3.94
CA ALA A 34 -3.99 -7.47 3.39
C ALA A 34 -3.95 -6.54 2.15
N THR A 35 -4.97 -6.63 1.28
CA THR A 35 -5.12 -5.73 0.13
C THR A 35 -5.36 -4.29 0.55
N GLY A 36 -6.17 -4.04 1.58
CA GLY A 36 -6.44 -2.69 2.08
C GLY A 36 -5.18 -1.99 2.63
N MET A 37 -4.19 -2.75 3.11
CA MET A 37 -2.89 -2.18 3.51
C MET A 37 -2.12 -1.63 2.30
N VAL A 38 -2.22 -2.28 1.15
CA VAL A 38 -1.62 -1.82 -0.11
C VAL A 38 -2.28 -0.54 -0.60
N GLU A 39 -3.62 -0.52 -0.61
CA GLU A 39 -4.38 0.68 -1.00
C GLU A 39 -4.06 1.86 -0.07
N ALA A 40 -4.00 1.63 1.26
CA ALA A 40 -3.64 2.64 2.23
C ALA A 40 -2.21 3.18 2.02
N ALA A 41 -1.26 2.31 1.69
CA ALA A 41 0.12 2.71 1.39
C ALA A 41 0.20 3.60 0.14
N VAL A 42 -0.48 3.21 -0.94
CA VAL A 42 -0.58 4.03 -2.16
C VAL A 42 -1.19 5.40 -1.84
N GLN A 43 -2.29 5.43 -1.08
CA GLN A 43 -2.95 6.67 -0.70
C GLN A 43 -2.05 7.59 0.12
N ALA A 44 -1.30 7.08 1.10
CA ALA A 44 -0.39 7.90 1.89
C ALA A 44 0.70 8.56 1.03
N ILE A 45 1.19 7.88 -0.01
CA ILE A 45 2.15 8.49 -0.95
C ILE A 45 1.46 9.57 -1.80
N CYS A 46 0.26 9.31 -2.32
CA CYS A 46 -0.49 10.32 -3.06
C CYS A 46 -0.80 11.57 -2.21
N ASP A 47 -1.09 11.39 -0.92
CA ASP A 47 -1.31 12.50 0.03
C ASP A 47 -0.01 13.26 0.37
N GLY A 48 1.15 12.75 -0.05
CA GLY A 48 2.47 13.31 0.31
C GLY A 48 2.87 13.02 1.75
N ASP A 49 2.17 12.13 2.44
CA ASP A 49 2.33 11.83 3.86
C ASP A 49 3.37 10.73 4.09
N LYS A 50 4.64 11.12 4.02
CA LYS A 50 5.79 10.23 4.23
C LYS A 50 5.78 9.58 5.60
N GLU A 51 5.46 10.36 6.65
CA GLU A 51 5.47 9.86 8.02
C GLU A 51 4.44 8.74 8.18
N ARG A 52 3.24 8.94 7.62
CA ARG A 52 2.20 7.92 7.61
C ARG A 52 2.62 6.69 6.83
N HIS A 53 3.17 6.85 5.63
CA HIS A 53 3.65 5.72 4.83
C HIS A 53 4.75 4.90 5.55
N LEU A 54 5.72 5.59 6.16
CA LEU A 54 6.77 4.94 6.94
C LEU A 54 6.21 4.24 8.18
N SER A 55 5.18 4.80 8.83
CA SER A 55 4.54 4.20 10.01
C SER A 55 3.80 2.88 9.71
N MET A 56 3.38 2.66 8.46
CA MET A 56 2.74 1.41 8.02
C MET A 56 3.71 0.23 7.98
N HIS A 57 5.01 0.49 7.97
CA HIS A 57 6.01 -0.57 7.98
C HIS A 57 6.12 -1.20 9.37
N GLN A 58 6.24 -2.53 9.39
CA GLN A 58 6.46 -3.30 10.62
C GLN A 58 7.79 -2.93 11.28
N ARG A 59 8.80 -2.60 10.48
CA ARG A 59 10.12 -2.19 10.95
C ARG A 59 10.28 -0.70 10.71
N GLN A 60 11.03 -0.03 11.58
CA GLN A 60 11.50 1.32 11.28
C GLN A 60 12.42 1.22 10.06
N ILE A 61 12.04 1.91 8.99
CA ILE A 61 12.86 2.01 7.79
C ILE A 61 13.43 3.42 7.76
N GLU A 62 14.75 3.52 7.66
CA GLU A 62 15.40 4.78 7.37
C GLU A 62 15.19 5.10 5.88
N PRO A 63 14.60 6.26 5.55
CA PRO A 63 14.52 6.73 4.17
C PRO A 63 15.91 6.75 3.53
N ASP A 64 16.04 6.14 2.35
CA ASP A 64 17.21 6.29 1.51
C ASP A 64 16.90 7.24 0.33
N LEU A 65 17.95 7.68 -0.37
CA LEU A 65 17.80 8.58 -1.52
C LEU A 65 16.89 7.99 -2.60
N TYR A 66 16.89 6.67 -2.75
CA TYR A 66 16.06 5.97 -3.71
C TYR A 66 14.57 6.09 -3.35
N TYR A 67 14.21 5.85 -2.09
CA TYR A 67 12.86 6.04 -1.57
C TYR A 67 12.42 7.48 -1.75
N GLU A 68 13.25 8.46 -1.38
CA GLU A 68 12.90 9.88 -1.48
C GLU A 68 12.58 10.30 -2.92
N GLU A 69 13.40 9.86 -3.88
CA GLU A 69 13.19 10.14 -5.31
C GLU A 69 11.89 9.51 -5.82
N LYS A 70 11.66 8.22 -5.52
CA LYS A 70 10.50 7.49 -6.05
C LYS A 70 9.20 7.90 -5.36
N PHE A 71 9.24 8.16 -4.07
CA PHE A 71 8.10 8.73 -3.34
C PHE A 71 7.70 10.08 -3.95
N ALA A 72 8.67 11.00 -4.14
CA ALA A 72 8.39 12.31 -4.70
C ALA A 72 7.82 12.22 -6.12
N ALA A 73 8.41 11.38 -6.98
CA ALA A 73 7.94 11.19 -8.36
C ALA A 73 6.50 10.64 -8.41
N PHE A 74 6.17 9.63 -7.60
CA PHE A 74 4.81 9.07 -7.58
C PHE A 74 3.80 10.05 -6.97
N HIS A 75 4.16 10.74 -5.88
CA HIS A 75 3.31 11.77 -5.28
C HIS A 75 3.00 12.90 -6.28
N GLU A 76 4.01 13.38 -7.01
CA GLU A 76 3.85 14.37 -8.07
C GLU A 76 2.90 13.87 -9.16
N ALA A 77 3.04 12.63 -9.62
CA ALA A 77 2.14 12.04 -10.59
C ALA A 77 0.68 11.94 -10.05
N CYS A 78 0.49 11.58 -8.78
CA CYS A 78 -0.85 11.58 -8.17
C CYS A 78 -1.48 12.98 -8.17
N ARG A 79 -0.69 14.02 -7.85
CA ARG A 79 -1.15 15.40 -7.83
C ARG A 79 -1.51 15.91 -9.23
N ASP A 80 -0.68 15.61 -10.22
CA ASP A 80 -0.80 16.17 -11.56
C ASP A 80 -1.88 15.46 -12.39
N ASN A 81 -2.00 14.13 -12.24
CA ASN A 81 -2.85 13.30 -13.10
C ASN A 81 -4.00 12.59 -12.36
N GLY A 82 -3.89 12.42 -11.04
CA GLY A 82 -4.80 11.56 -10.27
C GLY A 82 -4.64 10.08 -10.60
N ILE A 83 -5.18 9.23 -9.72
CA ILE A 83 -5.29 7.78 -9.96
C ILE A 83 -6.59 7.51 -10.71
N ALA A 84 -6.50 6.81 -11.83
CA ALA A 84 -7.65 6.28 -12.56
C ALA A 84 -8.07 4.90 -12.03
N GLU A 85 -7.10 4.03 -11.78
CA GLU A 85 -7.35 2.65 -11.35
C GLU A 85 -6.20 2.10 -10.48
N ILE A 86 -6.54 1.28 -9.49
CA ILE A 86 -5.60 0.45 -8.74
C ILE A 86 -6.00 -1.00 -8.93
N GLU A 87 -5.13 -1.77 -9.55
CA GLU A 87 -5.27 -3.21 -9.74
C GLU A 87 -4.29 -3.92 -8.79
N THR A 88 -4.84 -4.63 -7.80
CA THR A 88 -4.05 -5.46 -6.87
C THR A 88 -4.17 -6.93 -7.25
N THR A 89 -3.04 -7.59 -7.43
CA THR A 89 -2.97 -9.03 -7.77
C THR A 89 -2.27 -9.79 -6.64
N SER A 90 -2.87 -10.90 -6.23
CA SER A 90 -2.35 -11.80 -5.20
C SER A 90 -2.60 -13.26 -5.61
N GLU A 91 -1.77 -14.17 -5.12
CA GLU A 91 -2.00 -15.61 -5.24
C GLU A 91 -3.23 -16.06 -4.43
N PHE A 92 -3.58 -15.31 -3.38
CA PHE A 92 -4.63 -15.64 -2.42
C PHE A 92 -5.60 -14.47 -2.27
N ASP A 93 -6.89 -14.75 -2.09
CA ASP A 93 -7.87 -13.73 -1.72
C ASP A 93 -7.70 -13.28 -0.25
N ASP A 94 -8.32 -12.14 0.09
CA ASP A 94 -8.25 -11.60 1.45
C ASP A 94 -8.84 -12.55 2.51
N ALA A 95 -9.83 -13.38 2.17
CA ALA A 95 -10.42 -14.32 3.12
C ALA A 95 -9.39 -15.38 3.54
N LEU A 96 -8.68 -15.96 2.58
CA LEU A 96 -7.63 -16.94 2.84
C LEU A 96 -6.39 -16.30 3.47
N MET A 97 -6.03 -15.07 3.08
CA MET A 97 -4.96 -14.33 3.75
C MET A 97 -5.31 -14.05 5.22
N GLN A 98 -6.57 -13.70 5.50
CA GLN A 98 -7.09 -13.46 6.84
C GLN A 98 -7.19 -14.74 7.68
N GLU A 99 -7.48 -15.88 7.07
CA GLU A 99 -7.43 -17.19 7.76
C GLU A 99 -6.00 -17.55 8.15
N GLN A 100 -5.05 -17.35 7.23
CA GLN A 100 -3.68 -17.80 7.42
C GLN A 100 -2.81 -16.87 8.28
N LYS A 101 -3.18 -15.59 8.41
CA LYS A 101 -2.50 -14.59 9.28
C LYS A 101 -0.96 -14.66 9.21
N ARG A 102 -0.42 -14.68 7.98
CA ARG A 102 1.04 -14.81 7.73
C ARG A 102 1.57 -13.68 6.85
N ARG A 103 2.60 -13.95 6.03
CA ARG A 103 3.21 -12.98 5.12
C ARG A 103 2.79 -13.28 3.69
N PHE A 104 2.44 -12.24 2.93
CA PHE A 104 2.05 -12.34 1.53
C PHE A 104 2.73 -11.26 0.70
N HIS A 105 2.79 -11.49 -0.61
CA HIS A 105 3.17 -10.48 -1.60
C HIS A 105 1.93 -10.12 -2.39
N ILE A 106 1.70 -8.83 -2.57
CA ILE A 106 0.60 -8.29 -3.34
C ILE A 106 1.23 -7.34 -4.35
N ASP A 107 1.04 -7.66 -5.63
CA ASP A 107 1.45 -6.79 -6.72
C ASP A 107 0.40 -5.70 -6.90
N ALA A 108 0.84 -4.46 -7.02
CA ALA A 108 -0.01 -3.31 -7.30
C ALA A 108 0.38 -2.72 -8.65
N LYS A 109 -0.61 -2.54 -9.52
CA LYS A 109 -0.51 -1.79 -10.77
C LYS A 109 -1.46 -0.61 -10.66
N ILE A 110 -0.90 0.59 -10.70
CA ILE A 110 -1.63 1.85 -10.58
C ILE A 110 -1.62 2.53 -11.94
N VAL A 111 -2.80 2.77 -12.49
CA VAL A 111 -2.99 3.51 -13.74
C VAL A 111 -3.39 4.93 -13.38
N MET A 112 -2.63 5.90 -13.88
CA MET A 112 -2.86 7.32 -13.68
C MET A 112 -3.86 7.86 -14.71
N GLY A 113 -4.41 9.05 -14.46
CA GLY A 113 -5.34 9.71 -15.38
C GLY A 113 -4.78 10.01 -16.77
N ASP A 114 -3.45 10.16 -16.90
CA ASP A 114 -2.74 10.36 -18.16
C ASP A 114 -2.39 9.04 -18.88
N GLY A 115 -2.79 7.90 -18.32
CA GLY A 115 -2.47 6.56 -18.84
C GLY A 115 -1.08 6.05 -18.44
N SER A 116 -0.29 6.81 -17.67
CA SER A 116 0.95 6.30 -17.11
C SER A 116 0.67 5.17 -16.11
N VAL A 117 1.55 4.18 -16.08
CA VAL A 117 1.39 2.97 -15.26
C VAL A 117 2.55 2.87 -14.29
N TYR A 118 2.23 2.83 -13.00
CA TYR A 118 3.18 2.58 -11.93
C TYR A 118 2.97 1.18 -11.38
N THR A 119 4.06 0.48 -11.04
CA THR A 119 3.98 -0.85 -10.43
C THR A 119 4.86 -0.94 -9.20
N THR A 120 4.43 -1.75 -8.23
CA THR A 120 5.24 -2.18 -7.09
C THR A 120 4.73 -3.52 -6.56
N THR A 121 5.56 -4.21 -5.81
CA THR A 121 5.16 -5.39 -5.04
C THR A 121 5.25 -5.03 -3.57
N TYR A 122 4.11 -5.07 -2.88
CA TYR A 122 4.07 -4.89 -1.44
C TYR A 122 4.16 -6.23 -0.73
N ARG A 123 5.03 -6.31 0.28
CA ARG A 123 4.99 -7.41 1.24
C ARG A 123 4.10 -6.99 2.39
N VAL A 124 3.04 -7.74 2.62
CA VAL A 124 2.13 -7.51 3.75
C VAL A 124 2.29 -8.63 4.78
N VAL A 125 2.27 -8.25 6.05
CA VAL A 125 2.55 -9.14 7.18
C VAL A 125 1.51 -8.95 8.26
N TRP A 126 0.88 -10.03 8.68
CA TRP A 126 0.08 -10.05 9.91
C TRP A 126 1.00 -10.11 11.13
N GLY A 127 0.68 -9.33 12.15
CA GLY A 127 1.41 -9.35 13.40
C GLY A 127 0.65 -8.70 14.55
N SER A 128 1.18 -8.91 15.75
CA SER A 128 0.74 -8.23 16.97
C SER A 128 1.72 -7.09 17.25
N PHE A 129 1.25 -5.85 17.18
CA PHE A 129 2.08 -4.66 17.27
C PHE A 129 1.81 -3.90 18.55
N LYS A 130 2.88 -3.53 19.26
CA LYS A 130 2.75 -2.68 20.46
C LYS A 130 2.40 -1.27 20.04
N VAL A 131 1.36 -0.74 20.67
CA VAL A 131 0.92 0.63 20.54
C VAL A 131 1.55 1.44 21.67
N PRO A 132 2.25 2.56 21.41
CA PRO A 132 2.91 3.33 22.46
C PRO A 132 1.97 3.78 23.59
N GLU A 133 0.68 3.97 23.30
CA GLU A 133 -0.32 4.52 24.22
C GLU A 133 -1.31 3.45 24.76
N SER A 134 -1.19 2.20 24.33
CA SER A 134 -2.06 1.10 24.78
C SER A 134 -1.25 -0.02 25.42
N SER A 135 -1.78 -0.56 26.52
CA SER A 135 -1.22 -1.75 27.17
C SER A 135 -1.42 -3.02 26.35
N ASN A 136 -2.40 -3.02 25.42
CA ASN A 136 -2.75 -4.17 24.60
C ASN A 136 -2.17 -4.02 23.20
N PRO A 137 -1.50 -5.05 22.67
CA PRO A 137 -1.03 -5.02 21.30
C PRO A 137 -2.21 -5.17 20.33
N VAL A 138 -2.11 -4.51 19.19
CA VAL A 138 -3.11 -4.58 18.11
C VAL A 138 -2.68 -5.62 17.10
N GLU A 139 -3.58 -6.54 16.76
CA GLU A 139 -3.38 -7.40 15.60
C GLU A 139 -3.79 -6.67 14.32
N ALA A 140 -2.91 -6.61 13.34
CA ALA A 140 -3.20 -5.96 12.07
C ALA A 140 -2.27 -6.44 10.95
N TRP A 141 -2.57 -6.00 9.73
CA TRP A 141 -1.64 -6.04 8.60
C TRP A 141 -0.68 -4.85 8.64
N ARG A 142 0.57 -5.06 8.23
CA ARG A 142 1.60 -4.01 8.03
C ARG A 142 2.49 -4.33 6.84
N LEU A 143 3.22 -3.33 6.34
CA LEU A 143 4.25 -3.54 5.31
C LEU A 143 5.48 -4.23 5.91
N GLY A 144 5.92 -5.32 5.30
CA GLY A 144 6.89 -6.26 5.84
C GLY A 144 8.35 -5.80 5.78
N GLY A 145 8.69 -4.86 4.89
CA GLY A 145 9.96 -4.13 4.81
C GLY A 145 11.21 -4.95 5.14
N LEU A 146 11.80 -5.63 4.14
CA LEU A 146 13.03 -6.43 4.36
C LEU A 146 14.33 -5.79 3.85
N SER A 147 14.30 -4.82 2.93
CA SER A 147 15.55 -4.25 2.37
C SER A 147 15.44 -2.91 1.65
N ARG A 148 14.25 -2.53 1.16
CA ARG A 148 13.96 -1.23 0.54
C ARG A 148 12.51 -0.84 0.83
N VAL A 149 12.21 0.45 0.82
CA VAL A 149 10.83 0.92 0.93
C VAL A 149 10.07 0.55 -0.35
N GLU A 150 8.89 -0.03 -0.20
CA GLU A 150 8.03 -0.42 -1.31
C GLU A 150 7.29 0.83 -1.79
N VAL A 151 7.67 1.36 -2.95
CA VAL A 151 7.09 2.55 -3.57
C VAL A 151 6.78 2.26 -5.04
N PRO A 152 5.64 2.72 -5.58
CA PRO A 152 5.32 2.57 -6.99
C PRO A 152 6.36 3.22 -7.91
N ILE A 153 6.74 2.52 -8.98
CA ILE A 153 7.73 2.97 -9.96
C ILE A 153 7.08 2.98 -11.34
N LEU A 154 7.34 4.04 -12.11
CA LEU A 154 6.87 4.17 -13.49
C LEU A 154 7.35 3.00 -14.36
N ARG A 155 6.43 2.42 -15.12
CA ARG A 155 6.67 1.38 -16.10
C ARG A 155 6.51 1.95 -17.50
N GLU A 156 7.60 2.49 -18.04
CA GLU A 156 7.61 3.07 -19.40
C GLU A 156 7.19 2.06 -20.48
N ASP A 157 7.40 0.76 -20.24
CA ASP A 157 6.98 -0.33 -21.12
C ASP A 157 5.46 -0.54 -21.15
N LEU A 158 4.78 -0.19 -20.06
CA LEU A 158 3.32 -0.29 -19.92
C LEU A 158 2.59 1.04 -20.15
N SER A 159 3.31 2.17 -20.11
CA SER A 159 2.77 3.53 -20.13
C SER A 159 2.67 4.15 -21.53
N ARG A 160 2.84 3.36 -22.60
CA ARG A 160 2.78 3.88 -23.97
C ARG A 160 1.33 3.88 -24.47
N ASN A 161 0.70 5.05 -24.36
CA ASN A 161 -0.37 5.50 -25.24
C ASN A 161 -0.01 6.89 -25.78
#